data_AF-A0AA51M1D1-F1
#
_entry.id   AF-A0AA51M1D1-F1
#
_cell.length_a   1.000
_cell.length_b   1.000
_cell.length_c   1.000
_cell.angle_alpha   90.00
_cell.angle_beta   90.00
_cell.angle_gamma   90.00
#
_symmetry.space_group_name_H-M   'P 1'
#
loop_
_entity.id
_entity.type
_entity.pdbx_description
1 polymer ?
#
loop_
_entity_poly.entity_id
_entity_poly.type
_entity_poly.pdbx_seq_one_letter_code
_entity_poly.pdbx_strand_id
1 'polypeptide(L)'
;MAPTVEIEATSATTARARLTGADVPPMELAATEDRALAAVVHDFVRTLAAKQQSAVEVVYRTGKDTRFLTVGPDGKLTESAPSVPIPVVVSEPASAAAEAVHTVLAAPVTVAAEPFTYETSTLVDRAPAQEPAQAAPTRSRGPKSIPPPELATEPLSGRIEALSALSAPRVNPAAGEPARLGMRGRLNAMLGLALAPKPDSIEMRLRAAHTTIARPLPDGALVTVANVKGGVGKTPMAIGLAETLAEYRGPATIACLDLGEVGGSFTDRIALPPAAGQDVASLLADLGDQAQPVRSSVLTRYLTRQPCGSYVVAGGIGAVAPVSYDDAATVAAILGHHYDLLVADTGNSRHAGSWRWAITAAHAVIVPVPLRRDSAVAAQRTLAAISAVRPDVLVRTVVVITEGPGDVPMVETDAVDAFSALGVPVCRMPFEPLFASGERITLSQLRRDTCEALTVLAATVVDLIADDP
;
A
#
# COMPACT_ATOMS: atom_id res chain seq x y z
N MET A 1 4.26 34.87 10.22
CA MET A 1 4.10 33.66 11.05
C MET A 1 3.08 33.98 12.12
N ALA A 2 2.17 33.06 12.43
CA ALA A 2 1.24 33.27 13.52
C ALA A 2 2.04 33.36 14.84
N PRO A 3 1.71 34.29 15.74
CA PRO A 3 2.34 34.35 17.06
C PRO A 3 2.05 33.06 17.83
N THR A 4 3.10 32.44 18.36
CA THR A 4 2.98 31.22 19.19
C THR A 4 3.11 31.57 20.66
N VAL A 5 2.23 31.02 21.48
CA VAL A 5 2.23 31.18 22.93
C VAL A 5 2.35 29.81 23.58
N GLU A 6 3.40 29.63 24.37
CA GLU A 6 3.54 28.44 25.22
C GLU A 6 2.92 28.73 26.58
N ILE A 7 2.00 27.88 27.02
CA ILE A 7 1.35 27.96 28.32
C ILE A 7 1.65 26.68 29.08
N GLU A 8 2.34 26.81 30.20
CA GLU A 8 2.74 25.70 31.05
C GLU A 8 1.98 25.77 32.39
N ALA A 9 1.14 24.79 32.68
CA ALA A 9 0.47 24.70 33.97
C ALA A 9 1.50 24.31 35.05
N THR A 10 1.79 25.24 35.95
CA THR A 10 2.75 25.06 37.06
C THR A 10 2.09 24.46 38.30
N SER A 11 0.77 24.59 38.44
CA SER A 11 -0.04 23.92 39.45
C SER A 11 -1.50 23.79 38.98
N ALA A 12 -2.37 23.21 39.82
CA ALA A 12 -3.82 23.16 39.55
C ALA A 12 -4.48 24.54 39.42
N THR A 13 -3.83 25.59 39.96
CA THR A 13 -4.37 26.95 40.02
C THR A 13 -3.47 28.00 39.39
N THR A 14 -2.29 27.63 38.87
CA THR A 14 -1.34 28.57 38.26
C THR A 14 -0.77 28.03 36.94
N ALA A 15 -0.58 28.93 35.97
CA ALA A 15 0.09 28.65 34.71
C ALA A 15 1.05 29.79 34.34
N ARG A 16 2.06 29.49 33.53
CA ARG A 16 3.03 30.45 33.03
C ARG A 16 2.90 30.54 31.51
N ALA A 17 2.69 31.75 30.99
CA ALA A 17 2.62 32.02 29.57
C ALA A 17 3.92 32.65 29.05
N ARG A 18 4.45 32.13 27.93
CA ARG A 18 5.62 32.65 27.21
C ARG A 18 5.25 32.92 25.76
N LEU A 19 5.60 34.09 25.25
CA LEU A 19 5.49 34.39 23.82
C LEU A 19 6.75 33.93 23.10
N THR A 20 6.61 33.09 22.09
CA THR A 20 7.74 32.60 21.31
C THR A 20 8.18 33.69 20.32
N GLY A 21 9.43 34.14 20.40
CA GLY A 21 10.00 35.15 19.49
C GLY A 21 9.90 36.61 19.95
N ALA A 22 9.43 36.87 21.18
CA ALA A 22 9.45 38.21 21.79
C ALA A 22 10.28 38.19 23.07
N ASP A 23 11.16 39.18 23.27
CA ASP A 23 11.99 39.33 24.47
C ASP A 23 11.16 39.93 25.64
N VAL A 24 10.06 39.24 25.96
CA VAL A 24 9.09 39.64 26.99
C VAL A 24 9.18 38.64 28.14
N PRO A 25 9.31 39.09 29.39
CA PRO A 25 9.38 38.19 30.53
C PRO A 25 8.11 37.32 30.63
N PRO A 26 8.23 36.06 31.08
CA PRO A 26 7.09 35.15 31.21
C PRO A 26 6.03 35.74 32.13
N MET A 27 4.76 35.63 31.73
CA MET A 27 3.64 36.15 32.50
C MET A 27 2.98 35.03 33.30
N GLU A 28 2.71 35.28 34.58
CA GLU A 28 2.04 34.32 35.45
C GLU A 28 0.52 34.53 35.42
N LEU A 29 -0.21 33.43 35.23
CA LEU A 29 -1.66 33.36 35.20
C LEU A 29 -2.12 32.56 36.41
N ALA A 30 -3.03 33.10 37.21
CA ALA A 30 -3.58 32.43 38.39
C ALA A 30 -5.10 32.36 38.30
N ALA A 31 -5.66 31.22 38.71
CA ALA A 31 -7.09 31.07 38.96
C ALA A 31 -7.51 32.00 40.10
N THR A 32 -8.71 32.57 39.99
CA THR A 32 -9.35 33.33 41.07
C THR A 32 -10.49 32.52 41.68
N GLU A 33 -10.99 32.91 42.86
CA GLU A 33 -12.05 32.16 43.58
C GLU A 33 -13.29 31.87 42.71
N ASP A 34 -13.58 32.75 41.74
CA ASP A 34 -14.74 32.63 40.84
C ASP A 34 -14.41 32.12 39.43
N ARG A 35 -13.13 31.87 39.10
CA ARG A 35 -12.73 31.49 37.73
C ARG A 35 -11.64 30.42 37.70
N ALA A 36 -11.96 29.31 37.03
CA ALA A 36 -11.01 28.24 36.77
C ALA A 36 -9.83 28.71 35.89
N LEU A 37 -8.65 28.13 36.10
CA LEU A 37 -7.41 28.46 35.38
C LEU A 37 -7.58 28.41 33.85
N ALA A 38 -8.35 27.44 33.35
CA ALA A 38 -8.63 27.31 31.91
C ALA A 38 -9.38 28.52 31.34
N ALA A 39 -10.30 29.14 32.11
CA ALA A 39 -11.02 30.33 31.69
C ALA A 39 -10.10 31.57 31.67
N VAL A 40 -9.21 31.67 32.66
CA VAL A 40 -8.20 32.74 32.73
C VAL A 40 -7.21 32.65 31.56
N VAL A 41 -6.77 31.43 31.23
CA VAL A 41 -5.92 31.15 30.07
C VAL A 41 -6.62 31.50 28.75
N HIS A 42 -7.89 31.10 28.61
CA HIS A 42 -8.67 31.39 27.42
C HIS A 42 -8.87 32.89 27.20
N ASP A 43 -9.24 33.64 28.24
CA ASP A 43 -9.39 35.10 28.16
C ASP A 43 -8.06 35.80 27.83
N PHE A 44 -6.95 35.31 28.37
CA PHE A 44 -5.61 35.82 28.06
C PHE A 44 -5.27 35.65 26.57
N VAL A 45 -5.40 34.43 26.02
CA VAL A 45 -5.09 34.16 24.61
C VAL A 45 -6.06 34.90 23.69
N ARG A 46 -7.35 34.95 24.04
CA ARG A 46 -8.36 35.71 23.28
C ARG A 46 -8.01 37.19 23.21
N THR A 47 -7.60 37.78 24.33
CA THR A 47 -7.17 39.19 24.38
C THR A 47 -5.94 39.43 23.51
N LEU A 48 -5.02 38.47 23.49
CA LEU A 48 -3.82 38.53 22.66
C LEU A 48 -4.16 38.43 21.16
N ALA A 49 -5.03 37.50 20.77
CA ALA A 49 -5.50 37.33 19.39
C ALA A 49 -6.26 38.58 18.89
N ALA A 50 -7.10 39.16 19.74
CA ALA A 50 -7.81 40.40 19.44
C ALA A 50 -6.86 41.60 19.27
N LYS A 51 -5.85 41.73 20.13
CA LYS A 51 -4.84 42.82 20.03
C LYS A 51 -3.98 42.70 18.78
N GLN A 52 -3.68 41.49 18.32
CA GLN A 52 -2.85 41.25 17.14
C GLN A 52 -3.66 41.13 15.84
N GLN A 53 -5.00 41.16 15.92
CA GLN A 53 -5.93 40.96 14.79
C GLN A 53 -5.61 39.71 13.95
N SER A 54 -5.03 38.69 14.58
CA SER A 54 -4.55 37.47 13.93
C SER A 54 -4.80 36.27 14.84
N ALA A 55 -4.96 35.09 14.24
CA ALA A 55 -5.05 33.84 14.99
C ALA A 55 -3.73 33.60 15.74
N VAL A 56 -3.85 33.11 16.98
CA VAL A 56 -2.74 32.79 17.87
C VAL A 56 -2.67 31.28 18.04
N GLU A 57 -1.48 30.72 17.82
CA GLU A 57 -1.21 29.31 18.10
C GLU A 57 -0.80 29.15 19.56
N VAL A 58 -1.41 28.21 20.28
CA VAL A 58 -1.18 27.97 21.70
C VAL A 58 -0.71 26.54 21.90
N VAL A 59 0.42 26.40 22.59
CA VAL A 59 0.91 25.11 23.08
C VAL A 59 0.61 25.04 24.56
N TYR A 60 -0.37 24.24 24.94
CA TYR A 60 -0.80 24.09 26.32
C TYR A 60 -0.20 22.81 26.93
N ARG A 61 0.73 22.96 27.88
CA ARG A 61 1.42 21.87 28.58
C ARG A 61 0.85 21.68 29.98
N THR A 62 0.36 20.48 30.27
CA THR A 62 -0.10 20.06 31.61
C THR A 62 0.61 18.78 32.01
N GLY A 63 1.71 18.90 32.76
CA GLY A 63 2.54 17.74 33.12
C GLY A 63 3.16 17.08 31.88
N LYS A 64 2.74 15.85 31.55
CA LYS A 64 3.21 15.11 30.36
C LYS A 64 2.34 15.35 29.11
N ASP A 65 1.17 15.95 29.27
CA ASP A 65 0.22 16.14 28.17
C ASP A 65 0.46 17.51 27.50
N THR A 66 0.59 17.49 26.18
CA THR A 66 0.71 18.71 25.35
C THR A 66 -0.46 18.78 24.40
N ARG A 67 -1.20 19.90 24.42
CA ARG A 67 -2.31 20.18 23.50
C ARG A 67 -1.96 21.37 22.60
N PHE A 68 -2.32 21.27 21.34
CA PHE A 68 -2.12 22.33 20.34
C PHE A 68 -3.47 22.94 19.99
N LEU A 69 -3.61 24.23 20.25
CA LEU A 69 -4.86 24.96 20.11
C LEU A 69 -4.61 26.18 19.22
N THR A 70 -5.57 26.52 18.37
CA THR A 70 -5.56 27.78 17.61
C THR A 70 -6.76 28.60 18.04
N VAL A 71 -6.49 29.83 18.50
CA VAL A 71 -7.53 30.78 18.92
C VAL A 71 -7.60 31.91 17.91
N GLY A 72 -8.77 32.03 17.26
CA GLY A 72 -9.04 33.11 16.30
C GLY A 72 -9.31 34.46 16.99
N PRO A 73 -9.24 35.58 16.24
CA PRO A 73 -9.56 36.91 16.75
C PRO A 73 -11.05 37.07 17.14
N ASP A 74 -11.91 36.16 16.68
CA ASP A 74 -13.32 36.01 17.10
C ASP A 74 -13.48 35.30 18.46
N GLY A 75 -12.38 34.76 19.02
CA GLY A 75 -12.36 34.00 20.26
C GLY A 75 -12.79 32.54 20.09
N LYS A 76 -12.91 32.04 18.86
CA LYS A 76 -13.25 30.64 18.61
C LYS A 76 -12.02 29.75 18.79
N LEU A 77 -12.16 28.74 19.66
CA LEU A 77 -11.14 27.74 19.94
C LEU A 77 -11.25 26.59 18.94
N THR A 78 -10.16 26.29 18.23
CA THR A 78 -10.07 25.13 17.33
C THR A 78 -8.87 24.30 17.72
N GLU A 79 -9.07 23.01 17.96
CA GLU A 79 -7.99 22.06 18.19
C GLU A 79 -7.39 21.72 16.81
N SER A 80 -6.16 22.17 16.58
CA SER A 80 -5.48 22.04 15.29
C SER A 80 -4.05 21.56 15.53
N ALA A 81 -3.58 20.61 14.70
CA ALA A 81 -2.17 20.24 14.68
C ALA A 81 -1.33 21.45 14.18
N PRO A 82 -0.13 21.69 14.74
CA PRO A 82 0.62 22.92 14.52
C PRO A 82 0.98 23.11 13.03
N SER A 83 0.97 24.35 12.57
CA SER A 83 1.29 24.72 11.18
C SER A 83 2.80 24.76 10.87
N VAL A 84 3.67 24.39 11.83
CA VAL A 84 5.13 24.45 11.74
C VAL A 84 5.77 23.18 12.34
N PRO A 85 6.88 22.64 11.79
CA PRO A 85 7.54 21.46 12.33
C PRO A 85 7.98 21.66 13.79
N ILE A 86 7.83 20.61 14.60
CA ILE A 86 8.23 20.55 16.01
C ILE A 86 9.76 20.72 16.11
N PRO A 87 10.29 21.71 16.86
CA PRO A 87 11.72 21.75 17.15
C PRO A 87 12.06 20.60 18.10
N VAL A 88 13.01 19.76 17.67
CA VAL A 88 13.61 18.72 18.50
C VAL A 88 14.37 19.40 19.65
N VAL A 89 13.88 19.25 20.87
CA VAL A 89 14.65 19.63 22.08
C VAL A 89 15.75 18.59 22.24
N VAL A 90 16.98 18.96 21.89
CA VAL A 90 18.18 18.21 22.27
C VAL A 90 18.37 18.43 23.77
N SER A 91 18.20 17.37 24.55
CA SER A 91 18.61 17.35 25.95
C SER A 91 20.13 17.23 26.01
N GLU A 92 20.83 18.32 26.33
CA GLU A 92 22.24 18.26 26.73
C GLU A 92 22.37 17.52 28.07
N PRO A 93 23.28 16.53 28.19
CA PRO A 93 23.49 15.84 29.45
C PRO A 93 24.26 16.71 30.44
N ALA A 94 23.76 16.71 31.68
CA ALA A 94 24.39 17.34 32.82
C ALA A 94 25.78 16.72 33.11
N SER A 95 26.76 17.62 33.24
CA SER A 95 28.10 17.34 33.75
C SER A 95 28.04 16.81 35.18
N ALA A 96 28.61 15.63 35.42
CA ALA A 96 29.03 15.16 36.73
C ALA A 96 30.50 14.74 36.65
N ALA A 97 31.26 15.23 37.64
CA ALA A 97 32.71 15.26 37.72
C ALA A 97 33.38 13.88 37.90
N ALA A 98 34.69 13.90 37.67
CA ALA A 98 35.64 12.80 37.56
C ALA A 98 36.02 12.09 38.88
N GLU A 99 36.32 10.79 38.77
CA GLU A 99 37.41 10.00 39.43
C GLU A 99 37.14 8.50 39.10
N ALA A 100 38.05 7.57 38.83
CA ALA A 100 39.50 7.52 38.71
C ALA A 100 39.86 6.29 37.82
N VAL A 101 41.10 6.30 37.33
CA VAL A 101 41.74 5.37 36.37
C VAL A 101 41.91 3.94 36.91
N HIS A 102 41.67 2.93 36.07
CA HIS A 102 42.47 1.70 36.08
C HIS A 102 42.73 1.19 34.66
N THR A 103 44.01 1.27 34.27
CA THR A 103 44.59 0.73 33.04
C THR A 103 44.81 -0.78 33.20
N VAL A 104 44.36 -1.62 32.26
CA VAL A 104 44.99 -2.91 31.95
C VAL A 104 45.01 -3.12 30.43
N LEU A 105 46.17 -3.58 29.97
CA LEU A 105 46.66 -3.74 28.60
C LEU A 105 45.88 -4.74 27.72
N ALA A 106 46.06 -4.53 26.42
CA ALA A 106 45.55 -5.31 25.29
C ALA A 106 46.04 -6.77 25.22
N ALA A 107 45.17 -7.63 24.67
CA ALA A 107 45.55 -8.81 23.89
C ALA A 107 44.44 -9.13 22.87
N PRO A 108 44.78 -9.47 21.59
CA PRO A 108 43.79 -9.79 20.57
C PRO A 108 43.27 -11.23 20.71
N VAL A 109 41.95 -11.40 20.64
CA VAL A 109 41.30 -12.73 20.55
C VAL A 109 41.30 -13.18 19.10
N THR A 110 41.99 -14.29 18.84
CA THR A 110 41.98 -15.03 17.58
C THR A 110 40.73 -15.90 17.53
N VAL A 111 39.87 -15.70 16.53
CA VAL A 111 38.72 -16.60 16.28
C VAL A 111 39.11 -17.55 15.14
N ALA A 112 39.28 -18.82 15.49
CA ALA A 112 39.46 -19.91 14.55
C ALA A 112 38.13 -20.26 13.88
N ALA A 113 38.13 -20.32 12.55
CA ALA A 113 37.02 -20.81 11.75
C ALA A 113 37.15 -22.34 11.58
N GLU A 114 36.16 -23.09 12.03
CA GLU A 114 36.05 -24.52 11.71
C GLU A 114 35.32 -24.70 10.36
N PRO A 115 35.87 -25.44 9.40
CA PRO A 115 35.19 -25.74 8.14
C PRO A 115 34.22 -26.91 8.29
N PHE A 116 32.96 -26.68 7.91
CA PHE A 116 31.96 -27.73 7.71
C PHE A 116 32.33 -28.57 6.46
N THR A 117 32.38 -29.89 6.67
CA THR A 117 32.72 -30.91 5.68
C THR A 117 31.48 -31.30 4.88
N TYR A 118 31.58 -31.26 3.55
CA TYR A 118 30.61 -31.89 2.64
C TYR A 118 31.19 -33.20 2.13
N GLU A 119 30.45 -34.31 2.31
CA GLU A 119 30.81 -35.61 1.74
C GLU A 119 30.65 -35.56 0.21
N THR A 120 31.78 -35.69 -0.48
CA THR A 120 31.85 -35.84 -1.93
C THR A 120 31.83 -37.33 -2.27
N SER A 121 30.81 -37.78 -3.00
CA SER A 121 30.77 -39.13 -3.58
C SER A 121 31.72 -39.19 -4.78
N THR A 122 32.69 -40.10 -4.72
CA THR A 122 33.70 -40.32 -5.75
C THR A 122 33.20 -41.19 -6.89
N LEU A 123 33.43 -40.72 -8.11
CA LEU A 123 33.33 -41.45 -9.37
C LEU A 123 34.41 -42.55 -9.43
N VAL A 124 34.04 -43.72 -9.97
CA VAL A 124 34.97 -44.78 -10.37
C VAL A 124 35.34 -44.57 -11.84
N ASP A 125 36.64 -44.49 -12.09
CA ASP A 125 37.29 -44.37 -13.39
C ASP A 125 37.43 -45.75 -14.08
N ARG A 126 37.10 -45.81 -15.38
CA ARG A 126 37.65 -46.81 -16.30
C ARG A 126 37.49 -46.36 -17.76
N ALA A 127 38.61 -46.13 -18.42
CA ALA A 127 38.78 -46.00 -19.87
C ALA A 127 39.99 -46.87 -20.31
N PRO A 128 40.38 -46.99 -21.61
CA PRO A 128 39.68 -46.79 -22.90
C PRO A 128 39.91 -47.97 -23.91
N ALA A 129 39.27 -47.94 -25.10
CA ALA A 129 39.94 -48.11 -26.43
C ALA A 129 38.99 -48.26 -27.65
N GLN A 130 39.23 -47.39 -28.65
CA GLN A 130 39.25 -47.58 -30.12
C GLN A 130 37.97 -47.55 -31.02
N GLU A 131 37.94 -46.48 -31.84
CA GLU A 131 37.34 -46.24 -33.18
C GLU A 131 37.98 -47.11 -34.31
N PRO A 132 37.66 -46.97 -35.63
CA PRO A 132 36.43 -46.53 -36.35
C PRO A 132 36.08 -47.45 -37.57
N ALA A 133 34.90 -47.30 -38.23
CA ALA A 133 34.75 -47.56 -39.68
C ALA A 133 33.41 -47.06 -40.27
N GLN A 134 33.52 -46.41 -41.44
CA GLN A 134 32.49 -45.85 -42.32
C GLN A 134 31.78 -46.89 -43.21
N ALA A 135 30.60 -46.50 -43.72
CA ALA A 135 30.20 -46.44 -45.14
C ALA A 135 28.85 -47.09 -45.49
N ALA A 136 27.98 -46.29 -46.13
CA ALA A 136 26.74 -46.72 -46.79
C ALA A 136 27.00 -47.55 -48.06
N PRO A 137 25.99 -48.27 -48.59
CA PRO A 137 25.32 -47.71 -49.79
C PRO A 137 23.81 -48.03 -49.93
N THR A 138 23.21 -47.26 -50.84
CA THR A 138 21.84 -47.34 -51.40
C THR A 138 21.60 -48.57 -52.29
N ARG A 139 20.33 -49.06 -52.38
CA ARG A 139 19.59 -49.36 -53.64
C ARG A 139 18.18 -49.96 -53.44
N SER A 140 17.19 -49.24 -53.97
CA SER A 140 15.98 -49.62 -54.74
C SER A 140 15.38 -51.04 -54.65
N ARG A 141 14.07 -51.11 -54.35
CA ARG A 141 13.13 -52.05 -54.99
C ARG A 141 11.70 -51.46 -55.04
N GLY A 142 11.11 -51.46 -56.23
CA GLY A 142 9.71 -51.06 -56.53
C GLY A 142 8.66 -52.11 -56.13
N PRO A 143 7.40 -51.94 -56.58
CA PRO A 143 6.22 -51.98 -55.70
C PRO A 143 5.52 -53.33 -55.61
N LYS A 144 4.89 -53.61 -54.46
CA LYS A 144 3.75 -54.52 -54.34
C LYS A 144 2.62 -53.82 -53.59
N SER A 145 1.48 -53.75 -54.27
CA SER A 145 0.22 -53.12 -53.90
C SER A 145 -0.35 -53.63 -52.57
N ILE A 146 -0.62 -52.71 -51.66
CA ILE A 146 -1.52 -52.85 -50.51
C ILE A 146 -2.67 -51.87 -50.77
N PRO A 147 -3.95 -52.26 -50.58
CA PRO A 147 -5.09 -51.40 -50.86
C PRO A 147 -5.03 -50.12 -49.99
N PRO A 148 -5.59 -49.00 -50.46
CA PRO A 148 -5.44 -47.73 -49.75
C PRO A 148 -6.09 -47.82 -48.37
N PRO A 149 -5.42 -47.41 -47.27
CA PRO A 149 -6.16 -46.99 -46.11
C PRO A 149 -6.89 -45.72 -46.54
N GLU A 150 -8.20 -45.84 -46.66
CA GLU A 150 -9.12 -44.74 -46.77
C GLU A 150 -8.70 -43.67 -45.75
N LEU A 151 -8.32 -42.49 -46.24
CA LEU A 151 -8.07 -41.33 -45.39
C LEU A 151 -9.42 -41.02 -44.71
N ALA A 152 -9.62 -41.58 -43.53
CA ALA A 152 -10.58 -41.05 -42.59
C ALA A 152 -10.03 -39.69 -42.14
N THR A 153 -10.30 -38.66 -42.92
CA THR A 153 -10.44 -37.28 -42.45
C THR A 153 -11.65 -37.23 -41.52
N GLU A 154 -11.57 -37.94 -40.40
CA GLU A 154 -12.42 -37.69 -39.24
C GLU A 154 -11.85 -36.44 -38.57
N PRO A 155 -12.63 -35.38 -38.39
CA PRO A 155 -12.15 -34.20 -37.69
C PRO A 155 -11.79 -34.62 -36.26
N LEU A 156 -10.54 -34.35 -35.85
CA LEU A 156 -10.06 -34.45 -34.47
C LEU A 156 -10.99 -33.75 -33.46
N SER A 157 -11.88 -32.88 -33.93
CA SER A 157 -12.95 -32.21 -33.20
C SER A 157 -13.85 -33.18 -32.40
N GLY A 158 -14.29 -34.29 -32.99
CA GLY A 158 -15.23 -35.21 -32.31
C GLY A 158 -14.60 -35.93 -31.11
N ARG A 159 -13.29 -36.16 -31.15
CA ARG A 159 -12.53 -36.80 -30.06
C ARG A 159 -12.17 -35.83 -28.93
N ILE A 160 -12.10 -34.53 -29.23
CA ILE A 160 -11.89 -33.46 -28.24
C ILE A 160 -13.20 -33.12 -27.53
N GLU A 161 -14.35 -33.13 -28.23
CA GLU A 161 -15.68 -32.95 -27.60
C GLU A 161 -16.01 -34.07 -26.61
N ALA A 162 -15.64 -35.32 -26.90
CA ALA A 162 -15.79 -36.43 -25.96
C ALA A 162 -14.91 -36.30 -24.69
N LEU A 163 -13.78 -35.59 -24.77
CA LEU A 163 -12.95 -35.25 -23.59
C LEU A 163 -13.57 -34.12 -22.76
N SER A 164 -14.33 -33.22 -23.38
CA SER A 164 -15.14 -32.22 -22.66
C SER A 164 -16.29 -32.88 -21.86
N ALA A 165 -16.83 -34.01 -22.31
CA ALA A 165 -17.79 -34.81 -21.55
C ALA A 165 -17.17 -35.57 -20.35
N LEU A 166 -15.85 -35.72 -20.34
CA LEU A 166 -15.07 -36.23 -19.20
C LEU A 166 -14.55 -35.11 -18.28
N SER A 167 -14.82 -33.84 -18.62
CA SER A 167 -14.47 -32.73 -17.74
C SER A 167 -15.31 -32.82 -16.47
N ALA A 168 -14.64 -32.97 -15.33
CA ALA A 168 -15.29 -32.91 -14.04
C ALA A 168 -16.14 -31.62 -13.97
N PRO A 169 -17.36 -31.68 -13.41
CA PRO A 169 -18.18 -30.49 -13.25
C PRO A 169 -17.35 -29.39 -12.61
N ARG A 170 -17.40 -28.17 -13.16
CA ARG A 170 -16.79 -27.00 -12.51
C ARG A 170 -17.39 -26.89 -11.13
N VAL A 171 -16.61 -27.24 -10.11
CA VAL A 171 -16.99 -27.02 -8.72
C VAL A 171 -16.99 -25.51 -8.56
N ASN A 172 -18.15 -24.93 -8.23
CA ASN A 172 -18.20 -23.57 -7.71
C ASN A 172 -18.09 -23.68 -6.18
N PRO A 173 -16.86 -23.61 -5.60
CA PRO A 173 -16.65 -23.84 -4.18
C PRO A 173 -17.49 -22.87 -3.32
N ALA A 174 -17.73 -21.66 -3.81
CA ALA A 174 -18.48 -20.64 -3.10
C ALA A 174 -19.95 -21.00 -2.81
N ALA A 175 -20.59 -21.79 -3.68
CA ALA A 175 -22.03 -22.09 -3.58
C ALA A 175 -22.35 -23.29 -2.66
N GLY A 176 -21.41 -24.23 -2.52
CA GLY A 176 -21.61 -25.46 -1.75
C GLY A 176 -21.15 -25.40 -0.29
N GLU A 177 -20.33 -24.42 0.08
CA GLU A 177 -19.76 -24.35 1.42
C GLU A 177 -20.76 -23.86 2.49
N PRO A 178 -20.83 -24.51 3.67
CA PRO A 178 -21.65 -24.06 4.79
C PRO A 178 -21.35 -22.61 5.19
N ALA A 179 -22.35 -21.89 5.69
CA ALA A 179 -22.18 -20.54 6.22
C ALA A 179 -21.13 -20.53 7.34
N ARG A 180 -20.25 -19.53 7.33
CA ARG A 180 -19.23 -19.27 8.35
C ARG A 180 -19.50 -17.96 9.09
N LEU A 181 -20.31 -17.07 8.53
CA LEU A 181 -20.62 -15.75 9.09
C LEU A 181 -22.07 -15.66 9.59
N GLY A 182 -22.31 -14.69 10.47
CA GLY A 182 -23.62 -14.40 11.05
C GLY A 182 -24.18 -15.54 11.91
N MET A 183 -25.50 -15.52 12.14
CA MET A 183 -26.17 -16.51 12.98
C MET A 183 -26.07 -17.94 12.41
N ARG A 184 -26.17 -18.09 11.08
CA ARG A 184 -26.04 -19.41 10.43
C ARG A 184 -24.63 -19.98 10.58
N GLY A 185 -23.59 -19.15 10.49
CA GLY A 185 -22.22 -19.56 10.78
C GLY A 185 -22.02 -19.99 12.23
N ARG A 186 -22.59 -19.25 13.19
CA ARG A 186 -22.53 -19.63 14.62
C ARG A 186 -23.27 -20.94 14.90
N LEU A 187 -24.43 -21.16 14.27
CA LEU A 187 -25.17 -22.41 14.36
C LEU A 187 -24.40 -23.58 13.74
N ASN A 188 -23.77 -23.39 12.58
CA ASN A 188 -22.91 -24.40 11.97
C ASN A 188 -21.72 -24.75 12.88
N ALA A 189 -21.05 -23.74 13.44
CA ALA A 189 -19.91 -23.94 14.34
C ALA A 189 -20.29 -24.59 15.68
N MET A 190 -21.45 -24.27 16.25
CA MET A 190 -21.88 -24.76 17.57
C MET A 190 -22.59 -26.11 17.51
N LEU A 191 -23.37 -26.37 16.44
CA LEU A 191 -24.25 -27.53 16.32
C LEU A 191 -23.79 -28.53 15.24
N GLY A 192 -22.67 -28.27 14.56
CA GLY A 192 -22.18 -29.12 13.47
C GLY A 192 -23.11 -29.15 12.25
N LEU A 193 -23.96 -28.13 12.09
CA LEU A 193 -24.88 -28.01 10.96
C LEU A 193 -24.14 -27.56 9.70
N ALA A 194 -24.74 -27.82 8.53
CA ALA A 194 -24.24 -27.40 7.22
C ALA A 194 -25.21 -26.41 6.55
N LEU A 195 -25.72 -25.42 7.30
CA LEU A 195 -26.64 -24.43 6.77
C LEU A 195 -25.94 -23.55 5.74
N ALA A 196 -26.50 -23.46 4.53
CA ALA A 196 -25.99 -22.56 3.50
C ALA A 196 -26.13 -21.07 3.90
N PRO A 197 -25.19 -20.21 3.50
CA PRO A 197 -25.34 -18.76 3.64
C PRO A 197 -26.60 -18.27 2.92
N LYS A 198 -27.16 -17.13 3.36
CA LYS A 198 -28.31 -16.54 2.66
C LYS A 198 -27.83 -15.91 1.34
N PRO A 199 -28.59 -16.00 0.24
CA PRO A 199 -28.19 -15.43 -1.06
C PRO A 199 -27.72 -13.97 -0.97
N ASP A 200 -28.47 -13.11 -0.27
CA ASP A 200 -28.16 -11.67 -0.15
C ASP A 200 -27.29 -11.32 1.07
N SER A 201 -26.62 -12.32 1.67
CA SER A 201 -25.76 -12.06 2.83
C SER A 201 -24.42 -11.44 2.44
N ILE A 202 -23.82 -10.72 3.39
CA ILE A 202 -22.44 -10.21 3.28
C ILE A 202 -21.47 -11.35 2.92
N GLU A 203 -21.66 -12.52 3.54
CA GLU A 203 -20.84 -13.70 3.25
C GLU A 203 -20.89 -14.07 1.77
N MET A 204 -22.06 -14.02 1.13
CA MET A 204 -22.14 -14.34 -0.28
C MET A 204 -21.51 -13.29 -1.18
N ARG A 205 -21.65 -12.01 -0.84
CA ARG A 205 -20.94 -10.95 -1.54
C ARG A 205 -19.43 -11.10 -1.44
N LEU A 206 -18.91 -11.48 -0.27
CA LEU A 206 -17.48 -11.72 -0.08
C LEU A 206 -17.00 -12.94 -0.85
N ARG A 207 -17.75 -14.05 -0.85
CA ARG A 207 -17.37 -15.23 -1.65
C ARG A 207 -17.40 -14.94 -3.15
N ALA A 208 -18.38 -14.16 -3.62
CA ALA A 208 -18.41 -13.68 -4.99
C ALA A 208 -17.19 -12.79 -5.29
N ALA A 209 -16.86 -11.86 -4.39
CA ALA A 209 -15.67 -11.02 -4.49
C ALA A 209 -14.37 -11.85 -4.57
N HIS A 210 -14.21 -12.90 -3.75
CA HIS A 210 -13.04 -13.79 -3.84
C HIS A 210 -12.95 -14.47 -5.20
N THR A 211 -14.08 -14.92 -5.74
CA THR A 211 -14.15 -15.55 -7.06
C THR A 211 -13.80 -14.57 -8.16
N THR A 212 -14.31 -13.34 -8.08
CA THR A 212 -13.95 -12.23 -8.97
C THR A 212 -12.46 -11.95 -8.92
N ILE A 213 -11.87 -11.84 -7.73
CA ILE A 213 -10.45 -11.52 -7.56
C ILE A 213 -9.57 -12.55 -8.29
N ALA A 214 -9.99 -13.81 -8.41
CA ALA A 214 -9.24 -14.85 -9.11
C ALA A 214 -9.41 -14.87 -10.65
N ARG A 215 -10.19 -13.94 -11.24
CA ARG A 215 -10.40 -13.89 -12.71
C ARG A 215 -9.09 -13.67 -13.49
N PRO A 216 -8.97 -14.15 -14.73
CA PRO A 216 -7.88 -13.75 -15.62
C PRO A 216 -7.83 -12.23 -15.81
N LEU A 217 -6.63 -11.70 -16.03
CA LEU A 217 -6.37 -10.26 -16.21
C LEU A 217 -5.72 -10.00 -17.58
N PRO A 218 -5.84 -8.77 -18.11
CA PRO A 218 -5.08 -8.36 -19.29
C PRO A 218 -3.58 -8.38 -19.01
N ASP A 219 -2.78 -8.50 -20.07
CA ASP A 219 -1.33 -8.43 -19.99
C ASP A 219 -0.88 -7.06 -19.45
N GLY A 220 0.11 -7.05 -18.55
CA GLY A 220 0.59 -5.83 -17.91
C GLY A 220 -0.45 -5.12 -17.02
N ALA A 221 -1.40 -5.86 -16.43
CA ALA A 221 -2.45 -5.29 -15.59
C ALA A 221 -1.88 -4.36 -14.50
N LEU A 222 -2.38 -3.12 -14.46
CA LEU A 222 -1.90 -2.09 -13.55
C LEU A 222 -3.05 -1.33 -12.91
N VAL A 223 -3.06 -1.30 -11.59
CA VAL A 223 -3.97 -0.50 -10.77
C VAL A 223 -3.19 0.62 -10.11
N THR A 224 -3.59 1.86 -10.32
CA THR A 224 -2.90 3.02 -9.73
C THR A 224 -3.72 3.63 -8.60
N VAL A 225 -3.10 3.86 -7.44
CA VAL A 225 -3.70 4.63 -6.34
C VAL A 225 -3.19 6.05 -6.39
N ALA A 226 -4.08 7.01 -6.68
CA ALA A 226 -3.70 8.40 -6.96
C ALA A 226 -4.65 9.43 -6.37
N ASN A 227 -4.07 10.53 -5.89
CA ASN A 227 -4.73 11.74 -5.43
C ASN A 227 -3.67 12.83 -5.23
N VAL A 228 -3.91 14.00 -5.82
CA VAL A 228 -2.98 15.13 -5.74
C VAL A 228 -2.87 15.72 -4.33
N LYS A 229 -3.80 15.38 -3.43
CA LYS A 229 -3.73 15.76 -2.01
C LYS A 229 -2.93 14.72 -1.22
N GLY A 230 -1.98 15.21 -0.43
CA GLY A 230 -1.25 14.41 0.56
C GLY A 230 -2.12 14.01 1.76
N GLY A 231 -1.78 12.88 2.40
CA GLY A 231 -2.44 12.45 3.64
C GLY A 231 -3.87 11.91 3.49
N VAL A 232 -4.35 11.63 2.27
CA VAL A 232 -5.71 11.11 2.02
C VAL A 232 -5.84 9.59 2.15
N GLY A 233 -4.73 8.89 2.42
CA GLY A 233 -4.72 7.42 2.56
C GLY A 233 -4.36 6.63 1.30
N LYS A 234 -3.58 7.19 0.37
CA LYS A 234 -3.06 6.45 -0.82
C LYS A 234 -2.23 5.24 -0.45
N THR A 235 -1.10 5.48 0.23
CA THR A 235 -0.15 4.45 0.64
C THR A 235 -0.77 3.31 1.45
N PRO A 236 -1.57 3.57 2.50
CA PRO A 236 -2.20 2.48 3.25
C PRO A 236 -3.18 1.67 2.41
N MET A 237 -3.92 2.34 1.52
CA MET A 237 -4.87 1.68 0.63
C MET A 237 -4.17 0.85 -0.44
N ALA A 238 -3.06 1.33 -1.03
CA ALA A 238 -2.25 0.58 -1.98
C ALA A 238 -1.67 -0.69 -1.36
N ILE A 239 -1.08 -0.59 -0.16
CA ILE A 239 -0.52 -1.72 0.58
C ILE A 239 -1.62 -2.73 0.94
N GLY A 240 -2.73 -2.25 1.52
CA GLY A 240 -3.86 -3.11 1.89
C GLY A 240 -4.49 -3.81 0.68
N LEU A 241 -4.63 -3.10 -0.43
CA LEU A 241 -5.14 -3.66 -1.69
C LEU A 241 -4.20 -4.73 -2.24
N ALA A 242 -2.89 -4.46 -2.32
CA ALA A 242 -1.90 -5.40 -2.86
C ALA A 242 -1.85 -6.70 -2.05
N GLU A 243 -1.83 -6.62 -0.71
CA GLU A 243 -1.87 -7.80 0.14
C GLU A 243 -3.21 -8.54 0.02
N THR A 244 -4.34 -7.83 -0.15
CA THR A 244 -5.66 -8.46 -0.29
C THR A 244 -5.76 -9.22 -1.61
N LEU A 245 -5.24 -8.64 -2.69
CA LEU A 245 -5.16 -9.30 -3.99
C LEU A 245 -4.26 -10.54 -3.91
N ALA A 246 -3.11 -10.46 -3.23
CA ALA A 246 -2.19 -11.58 -3.07
C ALA A 246 -2.80 -12.72 -2.23
N GLU A 247 -3.53 -12.39 -1.16
CA GLU A 247 -4.23 -13.37 -0.31
C GLU A 247 -5.19 -14.25 -1.13
N TYR A 248 -5.95 -13.66 -2.06
CA TYR A 248 -7.00 -14.38 -2.79
C TYR A 248 -6.59 -14.88 -4.19
N ARG A 249 -5.64 -14.23 -4.88
CA ARG A 249 -5.07 -14.75 -6.15
C ARG A 249 -3.99 -15.80 -5.92
N GLY A 250 -3.27 -15.70 -4.81
CA GLY A 250 -2.15 -16.55 -4.47
C GLY A 250 -0.85 -15.77 -4.32
N PRO A 251 0.11 -16.32 -3.55
CA PRO A 251 1.37 -15.66 -3.27
C PRO A 251 2.19 -15.47 -4.56
N ALA A 252 3.01 -14.42 -4.58
CA ALA A 252 3.89 -14.06 -5.69
C ALA A 252 3.19 -13.71 -7.02
N THR A 253 1.89 -13.38 -6.99
CA THR A 253 1.13 -12.92 -8.17
C THR A 253 1.06 -11.39 -8.29
N ILE A 254 1.23 -10.68 -7.17
CA ILE A 254 1.06 -9.22 -7.07
C ILE A 254 2.39 -8.53 -6.77
N ALA A 255 2.67 -7.42 -7.44
CA ALA A 255 3.74 -6.50 -7.06
C ALA A 255 3.21 -5.08 -6.82
N CYS A 256 3.61 -4.46 -5.72
CA CYS A 256 3.29 -3.09 -5.36
C CYS A 256 4.52 -2.19 -5.58
N LEU A 257 4.38 -1.16 -6.40
CA LEU A 257 5.42 -0.21 -6.74
C LEU A 257 5.20 1.08 -5.96
N ASP A 258 6.23 1.55 -5.28
CA ASP A 258 6.27 2.88 -4.69
C ASP A 258 6.84 3.88 -5.70
N LEU A 259 5.94 4.73 -6.21
CA LEU A 259 6.23 5.83 -7.13
C LEU A 259 6.11 7.20 -6.42
N GLY A 260 6.20 7.18 -5.09
CA GLY A 260 6.23 8.35 -4.24
C GLY A 260 7.45 9.25 -4.48
N GLU A 261 7.46 10.38 -3.78
CA GLU A 261 8.62 11.26 -3.73
C GLU A 261 9.73 10.61 -2.89
N VAL A 262 10.99 10.97 -3.14
CA VAL A 262 12.14 10.49 -2.36
C VAL A 262 11.93 10.83 -0.88
N GLY A 263 12.08 9.84 0.00
CA GLY A 263 11.82 10.00 1.43
C GLY A 263 10.34 10.00 1.81
N GLY A 264 9.46 9.51 0.92
CA GLY A 264 8.06 9.24 1.24
C GLY A 264 7.88 8.18 2.34
N SER A 265 6.68 8.08 2.88
CA SER A 265 6.37 7.21 4.01
C SER A 265 6.07 5.75 3.64
N PHE A 266 6.22 5.35 2.38
CA PHE A 266 5.81 4.02 1.92
C PHE A 266 6.58 2.89 2.63
N THR A 267 7.91 2.99 2.71
CA THR A 267 8.76 1.97 3.34
C THR A 267 8.58 1.85 4.85
N ASP A 268 8.13 2.92 5.50
CA ASP A 268 7.75 2.95 6.92
C ASP A 268 6.43 2.20 7.18
N ARG A 269 5.59 2.07 6.14
CA ARG A 269 4.22 1.54 6.24
C ARG A 269 4.10 0.08 5.84
N ILE A 270 5.02 -0.47 5.05
CA ILE A 270 5.00 -1.91 4.72
C ILE A 270 5.39 -2.79 5.91
N ALA A 271 4.81 -3.99 5.99
CA ALA A 271 5.03 -4.93 7.10
C ALA A 271 6.51 -5.30 7.27
N LEU A 272 7.16 -5.67 6.16
CA LEU A 272 8.58 -6.02 6.15
C LEU A 272 9.34 -4.92 5.39
N PRO A 273 10.25 -4.19 6.07
CA PRO A 273 11.02 -3.15 5.42
C PRO A 273 12.00 -3.74 4.39
N PRO A 274 12.33 -2.97 3.35
CA PRO A 274 13.32 -3.38 2.37
C PRO A 274 14.72 -3.44 2.98
N ALA A 275 15.50 -4.44 2.58
CA ALA A 275 16.93 -4.49 2.86
C ALA A 275 17.68 -3.52 1.92
N ALA A 276 18.96 -3.25 2.22
CA ALA A 276 19.81 -2.43 1.36
C ALA A 276 19.86 -3.01 -0.07
N GLY A 277 19.64 -2.17 -1.08
CA GLY A 277 19.59 -2.57 -2.49
C GLY A 277 18.24 -3.13 -2.96
N GLN A 278 17.22 -3.16 -2.10
CA GLN A 278 15.85 -3.56 -2.47
C GLN A 278 14.99 -2.34 -2.84
N ASP A 279 15.40 -1.66 -3.91
CA ASP A 279 14.75 -0.44 -4.38
C ASP A 279 14.78 -0.33 -5.92
N VAL A 280 13.98 0.59 -6.44
CA VAL A 280 13.90 0.90 -7.87
C VAL A 280 15.25 1.26 -8.47
N ALA A 281 16.09 2.02 -7.76
CA ALA A 281 17.36 2.49 -8.28
C ALA A 281 18.34 1.32 -8.52
N SER A 282 18.43 0.40 -7.57
CA SER A 282 19.27 -0.80 -7.66
C SER A 282 18.77 -1.76 -8.73
N LEU A 283 17.44 -1.92 -8.83
CA LEU A 283 16.81 -2.71 -9.89
C LEU A 283 17.20 -2.17 -11.27
N LEU A 284 17.03 -0.86 -11.49
CA LEU A 284 17.32 -0.23 -12.78
C LEU A 284 18.81 -0.24 -13.12
N ALA A 285 19.68 -0.04 -12.14
CA ALA A 285 21.13 -0.07 -12.35
C ALA A 285 21.61 -1.43 -12.88
N ASP A 286 21.03 -2.53 -12.39
CA ASP A 286 21.46 -3.88 -12.77
C ASP A 286 20.66 -4.48 -13.94
N LEU A 287 19.38 -4.10 -14.07
CA LEU A 287 18.42 -4.75 -14.97
C LEU A 287 17.81 -3.83 -16.03
N GLY A 288 17.99 -2.51 -15.95
CA GLY A 288 17.34 -1.53 -16.83
C GLY A 288 17.67 -1.70 -18.31
N ASP A 289 18.89 -2.12 -18.64
CA ASP A 289 19.37 -2.29 -20.02
C ASP A 289 19.29 -3.75 -20.53
N GLN A 290 18.70 -4.67 -19.76
CA GLN A 290 18.66 -6.09 -20.13
C GLN A 290 17.67 -6.35 -21.28
N ALA A 291 18.17 -6.89 -22.39
CA ALA A 291 17.35 -7.22 -23.56
C ALA A 291 16.55 -8.54 -23.43
N GLN A 292 16.83 -9.35 -22.41
CA GLN A 292 16.17 -10.65 -22.19
C GLN A 292 15.35 -10.65 -20.89
N PRO A 293 14.26 -11.44 -20.83
CA PRO A 293 13.47 -11.57 -19.61
C PRO A 293 14.35 -12.07 -18.46
N VAL A 294 14.31 -11.32 -17.36
CA VAL A 294 15.08 -11.58 -16.15
C VAL A 294 14.58 -12.86 -15.50
N ARG A 295 15.45 -13.66 -14.88
CA ARG A 295 14.98 -14.81 -14.08
C ARG A 295 14.33 -14.31 -12.79
N SER A 296 13.21 -14.91 -12.38
CA SER A 296 12.52 -14.50 -11.14
C SER A 296 13.45 -14.49 -9.92
N SER A 297 14.39 -15.44 -9.81
CA SER A 297 15.36 -15.51 -8.70
C SER A 297 16.39 -14.37 -8.68
N VAL A 298 16.63 -13.71 -9.81
CA VAL A 298 17.44 -12.49 -9.90
C VAL A 298 16.59 -11.29 -9.52
N LEU A 299 15.38 -11.20 -10.10
CA LEU A 299 14.46 -10.10 -9.84
C LEU A 299 14.12 -9.96 -8.34
N THR A 300 13.82 -11.06 -7.65
CA THR A 300 13.46 -11.04 -6.22
C THR A 300 14.54 -10.48 -5.29
N ARG A 301 15.78 -10.28 -5.77
CA ARG A 301 16.85 -9.62 -5.01
C ARG A 301 16.54 -8.16 -4.73
N TYR A 302 15.81 -7.50 -5.63
CA TYR A 302 15.46 -6.08 -5.55
C TYR A 302 14.08 -5.84 -4.93
N LEU A 303 13.37 -6.91 -4.56
CA LEU A 303 11.99 -6.84 -4.09
C LEU A 303 11.87 -7.36 -2.66
N THR A 304 10.93 -6.82 -1.91
CA THR A 304 10.64 -7.28 -0.55
C THR A 304 9.32 -8.04 -0.52
N ARG A 305 9.38 -9.33 -0.20
CA ARG A 305 8.17 -10.17 -0.06
C ARG A 305 7.43 -9.81 1.22
N GLN A 306 6.12 -9.53 1.11
CA GLN A 306 5.24 -9.19 2.23
C GLN A 306 4.48 -10.43 2.76
N PRO A 307 3.83 -10.35 3.95
CA PRO A 307 3.22 -11.49 4.63
C PRO A 307 2.19 -12.29 3.80
N CYS A 308 1.25 -11.63 3.11
CA CYS A 308 0.25 -12.29 2.27
C CYS A 308 0.81 -12.69 0.89
N GLY A 309 2.08 -12.43 0.64
CA GLY A 309 2.81 -12.90 -0.53
C GLY A 309 2.86 -11.93 -1.69
N SER A 310 2.41 -10.68 -1.53
CA SER A 310 2.75 -9.63 -2.50
C SER A 310 4.26 -9.32 -2.45
N TYR A 311 4.81 -8.84 -3.56
CA TYR A 311 6.13 -8.25 -3.60
C TYR A 311 6.03 -6.73 -3.58
N VAL A 312 7.00 -6.08 -2.98
CA VAL A 312 7.10 -4.62 -2.92
C VAL A 312 8.40 -4.18 -3.58
N VAL A 313 8.33 -3.09 -4.35
CA VAL A 313 9.50 -2.36 -4.88
C VAL A 313 9.49 -0.97 -4.29
N ALA A 314 10.44 -0.70 -3.40
CA ALA A 314 10.53 0.58 -2.71
C ALA A 314 11.04 1.69 -3.64
N GLY A 315 10.47 2.88 -3.50
CA GLY A 315 10.91 4.07 -4.20
C GLY A 315 12.24 4.54 -3.61
N GLY A 316 13.25 4.65 -4.47
CA GLY A 316 14.52 5.34 -4.24
C GLY A 316 15.02 5.48 -2.79
N ILE A 317 15.34 4.37 -2.11
CA ILE A 317 15.94 4.42 -0.76
C ILE A 317 17.35 4.98 -0.87
N GLY A 318 17.54 6.23 -0.43
CA GLY A 318 18.81 6.92 -0.61
C GLY A 318 19.09 7.35 -2.06
N ALA A 319 18.08 7.32 -2.94
CA ALA A 319 18.22 7.83 -4.29
C ALA A 319 18.35 9.37 -4.30
N VAL A 320 19.15 9.89 -5.23
CA VAL A 320 19.38 11.33 -5.40
C VAL A 320 18.23 12.01 -6.14
N ALA A 321 17.49 11.26 -6.96
CA ALA A 321 16.43 11.77 -7.82
C ALA A 321 15.14 10.93 -7.66
N PRO A 322 13.96 11.56 -7.85
CA PRO A 322 12.69 10.84 -7.90
C PRO A 322 12.62 9.94 -9.13
N VAL A 323 11.80 8.90 -9.06
CA VAL A 323 11.54 7.98 -10.18
C VAL A 323 11.00 8.77 -11.37
N SER A 324 11.69 8.68 -12.52
CA SER A 324 11.26 9.35 -13.75
C SER A 324 10.11 8.59 -14.44
N TYR A 325 9.62 9.14 -15.56
CA TYR A 325 8.61 8.45 -16.38
C TYR A 325 9.18 7.16 -16.97
N ASP A 326 10.39 7.22 -17.54
CA ASP A 326 11.04 6.10 -18.22
C ASP A 326 11.50 5.03 -17.21
N ASP A 327 11.95 5.45 -16.02
CA ASP A 327 12.25 4.55 -14.92
C ASP A 327 11.02 3.73 -14.52
N ALA A 328 9.88 4.40 -14.30
CA ALA A 328 8.64 3.73 -13.93
C ALA A 328 8.16 2.76 -15.02
N ALA A 329 8.26 3.18 -16.29
CA ALA A 329 7.94 2.34 -17.44
C ALA A 329 8.82 1.08 -17.51
N THR A 330 10.12 1.24 -17.32
CA THR A 330 11.09 0.15 -17.39
C THR A 330 10.89 -0.84 -16.25
N VAL A 331 10.73 -0.36 -15.01
CA VAL A 331 10.43 -1.21 -13.85
C VAL A 331 9.15 -2.00 -14.08
N ALA A 332 8.08 -1.33 -14.51
CA ALA A 332 6.80 -2.00 -14.72
C ALA A 332 6.84 -3.01 -15.87
N ALA A 333 7.58 -2.76 -16.95
CA ALA A 333 7.78 -3.72 -18.02
C ALA A 333 8.50 -4.98 -17.51
N ILE A 334 9.55 -4.81 -16.69
CA ILE A 334 10.25 -5.93 -16.06
C ILE A 334 9.28 -6.71 -15.15
N LEU A 335 8.57 -6.03 -14.25
CA LEU A 335 7.66 -6.67 -13.30
C LEU A 335 6.46 -7.34 -13.98
N GLY A 336 5.92 -6.76 -15.05
CA GLY A 336 4.78 -7.29 -15.79
C GLY A 336 5.04 -8.66 -16.43
N HIS A 337 6.30 -9.03 -16.67
CA HIS A 337 6.66 -10.39 -17.10
C HIS A 337 6.56 -11.45 -15.99
N HIS A 338 6.47 -11.03 -14.72
CA HIS A 338 6.56 -11.91 -13.56
C HIS A 338 5.32 -11.91 -12.66
N TYR A 339 4.51 -10.87 -12.73
CA TYR A 339 3.38 -10.65 -11.84
C TYR A 339 2.11 -10.40 -12.66
N ASP A 340 1.01 -11.03 -12.27
CA ASP A 340 -0.28 -10.92 -12.94
C ASP A 340 -0.85 -9.49 -12.84
N LEU A 341 -0.53 -8.78 -11.76
CA LEU A 341 -1.02 -7.44 -11.51
C LEU A 341 -0.07 -6.59 -10.69
N LEU A 342 0.11 -5.37 -11.15
CA LEU A 342 0.86 -4.32 -10.50
C LEU A 342 -0.07 -3.35 -9.77
N VAL A 343 0.31 -2.94 -8.56
CA VAL A 343 -0.35 -1.85 -7.81
C VAL A 343 0.65 -0.71 -7.67
N ALA A 344 0.35 0.47 -8.22
CA ALA A 344 1.21 1.64 -8.08
C ALA A 344 0.69 2.59 -6.99
N ASP A 345 1.51 2.85 -5.96
CA ASP A 345 1.28 3.95 -5.01
C ASP A 345 1.98 5.21 -5.53
N THR A 346 1.22 6.29 -5.74
CA THR A 346 1.76 7.51 -6.35
C THR A 346 2.04 8.61 -5.33
N GLY A 347 3.01 9.47 -5.66
CA GLY A 347 3.23 10.74 -4.96
C GLY A 347 2.07 11.74 -5.13
N ASN A 348 2.27 12.95 -4.57
CA ASN A 348 1.25 14.01 -4.60
C ASN A 348 1.35 14.91 -5.85
N SER A 349 2.53 14.94 -6.48
CA SER A 349 2.79 15.81 -7.63
C SER A 349 2.30 15.21 -8.94
N ARG A 350 1.18 15.72 -9.46
CA ARG A 350 0.67 15.37 -10.80
C ARG A 350 1.63 15.70 -11.96
N HIS A 351 2.64 16.53 -11.70
CA HIS A 351 3.66 16.92 -12.67
C HIS A 351 4.85 15.96 -12.68
N ALA A 352 4.98 15.08 -11.69
CA ALA A 352 6.03 14.08 -11.65
C ALA A 352 5.92 13.11 -12.83
N GLY A 353 7.08 12.71 -13.37
CA GLY A 353 7.15 11.74 -14.47
C GLY A 353 6.51 10.41 -14.07
N SER A 354 6.81 9.91 -12.88
CA SER A 354 6.22 8.68 -12.33
C SER A 354 4.69 8.73 -12.23
N TRP A 355 4.12 9.86 -11.78
CA TRP A 355 2.66 10.03 -11.71
C TRP A 355 2.03 9.99 -13.10
N ARG A 356 2.62 10.71 -14.06
CA ARG A 356 2.13 10.73 -15.45
C ARG A 356 2.20 9.35 -16.08
N TRP A 357 3.28 8.61 -15.83
CA TRP A 357 3.40 7.24 -16.29
C TRP A 357 2.32 6.36 -15.67
N ALA A 358 2.14 6.41 -14.35
CA ALA A 358 1.19 5.55 -13.63
C ALA A 358 -0.24 5.73 -14.16
N ILE A 359 -0.68 6.98 -14.37
CA ILE A 359 -1.99 7.25 -14.98
C ILE A 359 -2.06 6.84 -16.45
N THR A 360 -0.98 7.02 -17.21
CA THR A 360 -0.93 6.63 -18.63
C THR A 360 -1.01 5.12 -18.81
N ALA A 361 -0.41 4.34 -17.92
CA ALA A 361 -0.36 2.88 -17.99
C ALA A 361 -1.50 2.18 -17.22
N ALA A 362 -2.27 2.91 -16.40
CA ALA A 362 -3.31 2.34 -15.56
C ALA A 362 -4.45 1.72 -16.38
N HIS A 363 -4.86 0.51 -15.98
CA HIS A 363 -6.10 -0.12 -16.42
C HIS A 363 -7.29 0.32 -15.54
N ALA A 364 -7.01 0.60 -14.26
CA ALA A 364 -7.94 1.21 -13.33
C ALA A 364 -7.20 2.15 -12.36
N VAL A 365 -7.92 3.15 -11.87
CA VAL A 365 -7.38 4.10 -10.89
C VAL A 365 -8.24 4.10 -9.64
N ILE A 366 -7.63 4.11 -8.46
CA ILE A 366 -8.32 4.31 -7.19
C ILE A 366 -7.99 5.70 -6.66
N VAL A 367 -9.02 6.44 -6.26
CA VAL A 367 -8.90 7.77 -5.67
C VAL A 367 -9.47 7.75 -4.25
N PRO A 368 -8.62 7.66 -3.21
CA PRO A 368 -9.05 7.78 -1.82
C PRO A 368 -9.49 9.20 -1.48
N VAL A 369 -10.63 9.36 -0.80
CA VAL A 369 -11.22 10.66 -0.47
C VAL A 369 -11.78 10.65 0.95
N PRO A 370 -11.09 11.25 1.93
CA PRO A 370 -11.66 11.51 3.25
C PRO A 370 -12.92 12.36 3.15
N LEU A 371 -13.88 12.16 4.07
CA LEU A 371 -15.16 12.91 4.13
C LEU A 371 -15.00 14.35 4.62
N ARG A 372 -14.26 15.15 3.85
CA ARG A 372 -13.96 16.56 4.10
C ARG A 372 -14.11 17.35 2.80
N ARG A 373 -14.64 18.59 2.89
CA ARG A 373 -14.92 19.42 1.70
C ARG A 373 -13.69 19.69 0.86
N ASP A 374 -12.56 19.98 1.49
CA ASP A 374 -11.29 20.23 0.79
C ASP A 374 -10.76 18.98 0.07
N SER A 375 -11.01 17.80 0.64
CA SER A 375 -10.63 16.50 0.08
C SER A 375 -11.50 16.14 -1.12
N ALA A 376 -12.80 16.40 -1.07
CA ALA A 376 -13.69 16.26 -2.23
C ALA A 376 -13.28 17.16 -3.40
N VAL A 377 -12.93 18.43 -3.14
CA VAL A 377 -12.41 19.34 -4.17
C VAL A 377 -11.09 18.84 -4.76
N ALA A 378 -10.18 18.32 -3.92
CA ALA A 378 -8.94 17.74 -4.40
C ALA A 378 -9.14 16.47 -5.23
N ALA A 379 -10.12 15.64 -4.87
CA ALA A 379 -10.52 14.47 -5.65
C ALA A 379 -11.04 14.88 -7.02
N GLN A 380 -11.92 15.90 -7.12
CA GLN A 380 -12.37 16.43 -8.40
C GLN A 380 -11.20 16.92 -9.28
N ARG A 381 -10.22 17.61 -8.68
CA ARG A 381 -8.99 18.02 -9.40
C ARG A 381 -8.17 16.82 -9.86
N THR A 382 -8.12 15.76 -9.07
CA THR A 382 -7.46 14.50 -9.44
C THR A 382 -8.18 13.84 -10.63
N LEU A 383 -9.51 13.71 -10.58
CA LEU A 383 -10.31 13.16 -11.67
C LEU A 383 -10.16 13.96 -12.97
N ALA A 384 -10.15 15.29 -12.88
CA ALA A 384 -9.88 16.16 -14.02
C ALA A 384 -8.46 15.95 -14.59
N ALA A 385 -7.46 15.76 -13.73
CA ALA A 385 -6.09 15.46 -14.16
C ALA A 385 -5.97 14.07 -14.81
N ILE A 386 -6.66 13.06 -14.28
CA ILE A 386 -6.75 11.71 -14.88
C ILE A 386 -7.39 11.83 -16.26
N SER A 387 -8.55 12.48 -16.36
CA SER A 387 -9.26 12.69 -17.61
C SER A 387 -8.44 13.44 -18.65
N ALA A 388 -7.55 14.35 -18.24
CA ALA A 388 -6.67 15.07 -19.14
C ALA A 388 -5.54 14.21 -19.71
N VAL A 389 -5.14 13.14 -19.01
CA VAL A 389 -4.08 12.21 -19.44
C VAL A 389 -4.67 11.03 -20.20
N ARG A 390 -5.70 10.40 -19.64
CA ARG A 390 -6.40 9.22 -20.18
C ARG A 390 -7.90 9.36 -19.92
N PRO A 391 -8.68 9.95 -20.86
CA PRO A 391 -10.13 10.08 -20.71
C PRO A 391 -10.85 8.74 -20.52
N ASP A 392 -10.35 7.68 -21.17
CA ASP A 392 -10.93 6.34 -21.14
C ASP A 392 -10.70 5.59 -19.82
N VAL A 393 -9.67 5.94 -19.03
CA VAL A 393 -9.45 5.34 -17.70
C VAL A 393 -10.37 5.97 -16.64
N LEU A 394 -10.97 7.12 -16.92
CA LEU A 394 -11.87 7.79 -15.98
C LEU A 394 -13.08 6.92 -15.62
N VAL A 395 -13.68 6.23 -16.59
CA VAL A 395 -14.83 5.34 -16.35
C VAL A 395 -14.44 4.07 -15.57
N ARG A 396 -13.14 3.76 -15.50
CA ARG A 396 -12.55 2.67 -14.70
C ARG A 396 -11.85 3.20 -13.45
N THR A 397 -12.14 4.44 -13.08
CA THR A 397 -11.68 5.01 -11.82
C THR A 397 -12.68 4.68 -10.72
N VAL A 398 -12.21 4.29 -9.53
CA VAL A 398 -13.02 4.04 -8.35
C VAL A 398 -12.69 5.11 -7.31
N VAL A 399 -13.69 5.89 -6.90
CA VAL A 399 -13.55 6.80 -5.76
C VAL A 399 -13.83 6.02 -4.48
N VAL A 400 -12.89 6.06 -3.54
CA VAL A 400 -13.04 5.38 -2.25
C VAL A 400 -13.19 6.41 -1.16
N ILE A 401 -14.41 6.54 -0.65
CA ILE A 401 -14.72 7.40 0.48
C ILE A 401 -14.16 6.76 1.74
N THR A 402 -13.20 7.43 2.38
CA THR A 402 -12.57 6.96 3.62
C THR A 402 -13.20 7.64 4.82
N GLU A 403 -13.74 6.82 5.73
CA GLU A 403 -14.33 7.30 6.99
C GLU A 403 -13.23 7.64 7.99
N GLY A 404 -13.44 8.66 8.83
CA GLY A 404 -12.49 9.08 9.84
C GLY A 404 -13.02 10.06 10.90
N PRO A 405 -12.19 10.42 11.89
CA PRO A 405 -12.57 11.36 12.93
C PRO A 405 -12.81 12.76 12.35
N GLY A 406 -13.95 13.37 12.67
CA GLY A 406 -14.31 14.71 12.19
C GLY A 406 -14.88 14.75 10.76
N ASP A 407 -15.43 13.63 10.30
CA ASP A 407 -16.20 13.56 9.05
C ASP A 407 -17.40 14.51 9.07
N VAL A 408 -17.74 15.03 7.90
CA VAL A 408 -18.90 15.92 7.72
C VAL A 408 -19.94 15.20 6.84
N PRO A 409 -20.94 14.51 7.43
CA PRO A 409 -21.89 13.68 6.66
C PRO A 409 -22.64 14.43 5.57
N MET A 410 -22.90 15.73 5.75
CA MET A 410 -23.57 16.56 4.74
C MET A 410 -22.72 16.82 3.49
N VAL A 411 -21.39 16.67 3.57
CA VAL A 411 -20.48 16.73 2.41
C VAL A 411 -20.50 15.42 1.62
N GLU A 412 -20.90 14.31 2.25
CA GLU A 412 -20.89 12.99 1.64
C GLU A 412 -21.89 12.90 0.48
N THR A 413 -23.16 13.26 0.70
CA THR A 413 -24.20 13.14 -0.33
C THR A 413 -23.86 13.94 -1.58
N ASP A 414 -23.50 15.21 -1.42
CA ASP A 414 -23.11 16.08 -2.55
C ASP A 414 -21.88 15.55 -3.29
N ALA A 415 -20.91 15.00 -2.57
CA ALA A 415 -19.70 14.44 -3.17
C ALA A 415 -19.99 13.13 -3.92
N VAL A 416 -20.76 12.23 -3.31
CA VAL A 416 -21.20 10.96 -3.93
C VAL A 416 -22.00 11.23 -5.20
N ASP A 417 -22.95 12.16 -5.15
CA ASP A 417 -23.76 12.54 -6.30
C ASP A 417 -22.89 13.14 -7.41
N ALA A 418 -21.93 14.01 -7.06
CA ALA A 418 -21.00 14.59 -8.01
C ALA A 418 -20.08 13.56 -8.67
N PHE A 419 -19.57 12.58 -7.93
CA PHE A 419 -18.72 11.52 -8.48
C PHE A 419 -19.53 10.52 -9.33
N SER A 420 -20.74 10.18 -8.87
CA SER A 420 -21.65 9.30 -9.60
C SER A 420 -22.10 9.93 -10.92
N ALA A 421 -22.28 11.25 -10.96
CA ALA A 421 -22.58 12.00 -12.19
C ALA A 421 -21.43 11.95 -13.23
N LEU A 422 -20.20 11.67 -12.80
CA LEU A 422 -19.04 11.44 -13.68
C LEU A 422 -18.95 9.98 -14.17
N GLY A 423 -19.89 9.11 -13.77
CA GLY A 423 -19.88 7.68 -14.13
C GLY A 423 -18.81 6.86 -13.39
N VAL A 424 -18.28 7.38 -12.29
CA VAL A 424 -17.20 6.79 -11.50
C VAL A 424 -17.80 5.98 -10.34
N PRO A 425 -17.55 4.66 -10.24
CA PRO A 425 -17.95 3.88 -9.09
C PRO A 425 -17.44 4.47 -7.76
N VAL A 426 -18.31 4.47 -6.75
CA VAL A 426 -17.97 4.94 -5.40
C VAL A 426 -18.03 3.77 -4.42
N CYS A 427 -16.90 3.50 -3.75
CA CYS A 427 -16.80 2.54 -2.65
C CYS A 427 -16.61 3.26 -1.32
N ARG A 428 -16.91 2.58 -0.22
CA ARG A 428 -16.64 3.06 1.15
C ARG A 428 -15.55 2.22 1.79
N MET A 429 -14.67 2.88 2.53
CA MET A 429 -13.67 2.27 3.38
C MET A 429 -13.93 2.73 4.82
N PRO A 430 -14.24 1.81 5.76
CA PRO A 430 -14.45 2.18 7.15
C PRO A 430 -13.18 2.75 7.76
N PHE A 431 -13.34 3.50 8.87
CA PHE A 431 -12.19 4.01 9.60
C PHE A 431 -11.34 2.87 10.16
N GLU A 432 -10.08 2.84 9.74
CA GLU A 432 -9.09 1.85 10.15
C GLU A 432 -8.00 2.53 11.00
N PRO A 433 -7.95 2.25 12.32
CA PRO A 433 -6.93 2.80 13.21
C PRO A 433 -5.49 2.55 12.75
N LEU A 434 -5.16 1.38 12.19
CA LEU A 434 -3.81 1.09 11.71
C LEU A 434 -3.45 1.91 10.45
N PHE A 435 -4.45 2.26 9.65
CA PHE A 435 -4.27 3.18 8.53
C PHE A 435 -3.97 4.60 9.00
N ALA A 436 -4.58 5.02 10.12
CA ALA A 436 -4.37 6.34 10.71
C ALA A 436 -3.12 6.45 11.60
N SER A 437 -2.62 5.34 12.18
CA SER A 437 -1.54 5.37 13.18
C SER A 437 -0.16 5.70 12.63
N GLY A 438 0.07 5.54 11.32
CA GLY A 438 1.40 5.68 10.72
C GLY A 438 2.31 4.44 10.89
N GLU A 439 1.86 3.39 11.58
CA GLU A 439 2.61 2.15 11.81
C GLU A 439 2.68 1.21 10.59
N ARG A 440 3.36 0.08 10.73
CA ARG A 440 3.43 -0.94 9.67
C ARG A 440 2.09 -1.66 9.50
N ILE A 441 1.71 -1.92 8.25
CA ILE A 441 0.41 -2.49 7.88
C ILE A 441 0.58 -3.98 7.60
N THR A 442 -0.17 -4.82 8.32
CA THR A 442 -0.36 -6.24 7.99
C THR A 442 -1.85 -6.55 7.97
N LEU A 443 -2.34 -7.31 6.98
CA LEU A 443 -3.79 -7.63 6.88
C LEU A 443 -4.34 -8.31 8.13
N SER A 444 -3.55 -9.13 8.82
CA SER A 444 -3.95 -9.83 10.05
C SER A 444 -4.22 -8.90 11.24
N GLN A 445 -3.77 -7.65 11.18
CA GLN A 445 -3.97 -6.62 12.21
C GLN A 445 -5.09 -5.64 11.87
N LEU A 446 -5.61 -5.67 10.64
CA LEU A 446 -6.71 -4.82 10.23
C LEU A 446 -8.03 -5.30 10.85
N ARG A 447 -8.96 -4.36 11.05
CA ARG A 447 -10.31 -4.70 11.46
C ARG A 447 -10.98 -5.54 10.37
N ARG A 448 -11.85 -6.46 10.78
CA ARG A 448 -12.65 -7.28 9.86
C ARG A 448 -13.36 -6.43 8.81
N ASP A 449 -14.05 -5.37 9.22
CA ASP A 449 -14.81 -4.50 8.31
C ASP A 449 -13.91 -3.86 7.24
N THR A 450 -12.67 -3.52 7.60
CA THR A 450 -11.64 -3.00 6.68
C THR A 450 -11.22 -4.08 5.68
N CYS A 451 -10.94 -5.30 6.14
CA CYS A 451 -10.61 -6.43 5.25
C CYS A 451 -11.76 -6.75 4.29
N GLU A 452 -13.01 -6.72 4.77
CA GLU A 452 -14.19 -6.92 3.95
C GLU A 452 -14.32 -5.81 2.88
N ALA A 453 -14.12 -4.54 3.26
CA ALA A 453 -14.14 -3.41 2.34
C ALA A 453 -13.00 -3.46 1.30
N LEU A 454 -11.78 -3.83 1.71
CA LEU A 454 -10.65 -4.06 0.81
C LEU A 454 -10.93 -5.20 -0.17
N THR A 455 -11.57 -6.27 0.29
CA THR A 455 -11.96 -7.41 -0.55
C THR A 455 -12.96 -6.98 -1.63
N VAL A 456 -13.96 -6.17 -1.25
CA VAL A 456 -14.93 -5.61 -2.21
C VAL A 456 -14.25 -4.65 -3.19
N LEU A 457 -13.34 -3.79 -2.71
CA LEU A 457 -12.57 -2.88 -3.57
C LEU A 457 -11.70 -3.66 -4.58
N ALA A 458 -10.99 -4.68 -4.11
CA ALA A 458 -10.17 -5.56 -4.95
C ALA A 458 -11.00 -6.23 -6.04
N ALA A 459 -12.16 -6.78 -5.69
CA ALA A 459 -13.07 -7.38 -6.66
C ALA A 459 -13.60 -6.36 -7.67
N THR A 460 -14.02 -5.18 -7.19
CA THR A 460 -14.53 -4.09 -8.05
C THR A 460 -13.48 -3.70 -9.10
N VAL A 461 -12.22 -3.52 -8.68
CA VAL A 461 -11.14 -3.16 -9.59
C VAL A 461 -10.81 -4.29 -10.56
N VAL A 462 -10.77 -5.54 -10.09
CA VAL A 462 -10.54 -6.70 -10.97
C VAL A 462 -11.64 -6.81 -12.02
N ASP A 463 -12.91 -6.61 -11.65
CA ASP A 463 -14.02 -6.61 -12.62
C ASP A 463 -13.86 -5.50 -13.66
N LEU A 464 -13.45 -4.29 -13.26
CA LEU A 464 -13.24 -3.16 -14.17
C LEU A 464 -12.11 -3.37 -15.20
N ILE A 465 -11.12 -4.18 -14.87
CA ILE A 465 -9.96 -4.42 -15.76
C ILE A 465 -10.05 -5.77 -16.50
N ALA A 466 -10.77 -6.75 -15.98
CA ALA A 466 -10.92 -8.06 -16.61
C ALA A 466 -11.84 -8.02 -17.85
N ASP A 467 -12.68 -6.99 -17.98
CA ASP A 467 -13.56 -6.78 -19.12
C ASP A 467 -12.95 -5.85 -20.19
N ASP A 468 -11.68 -5.45 -20.05
CA ASP A 468 -10.94 -4.70 -21.06
C ASP A 468 -10.36 -5.68 -22.11
N PRO A 469 -10.77 -5.59 -23.38
CA PRO A 469 -10.45 -6.57 -24.43
C PRO A 469 -8.99 -6.60 -24.90
#